data_AF-A0A8T4UYL7-F1
#
_entry.id   AF-A0A8T4UYL7-F1
#
_cell.length_a   1.000
_cell.length_b   1.000
_cell.length_c   1.000
_cell.angle_alpha   90.00
_cell.angle_beta   90.00
_cell.angle_gamma   90.00
#
_symmetry.space_group_name_H-M   'P 1'
#
loop_
_entity.id
_entity.type
_entity.pdbx_description
1 polymer ?
#
loop_
_entity_poly.entity_id
_entity_poly.type
_entity_poly.pdbx_seq_one_letter_code
_entity_poly.pdbx_strand_id
1 'polypeptide(L)'
;MVFLARFQIVNVRPPVKLYIHSAGIAQAFSATSPDQAADLARDYFLREWPYHQRDTEKYDFLLAALWASLESGRMSKIVDCFGFYDIRDWRNGNYNVDIWNIKDGLRVINHAASACEDTMIAFGLESSYRRTTNSLDEFVRGWPNVET
;
A
#
# COMPACT_ATOMS: atom_id res chain seq x y z
N MET A 1 -11.59 3.62 13.38
CA MET A 1 -10.93 3.82 12.08
C MET A 1 -9.62 3.06 12.08
N VAL A 2 -9.48 2.06 11.22
CA VAL A 2 -8.33 1.16 11.22
C VAL A 2 -7.12 1.80 10.52
N PHE A 3 -7.37 2.58 9.47
CA PHE A 3 -6.36 3.36 8.74
C PHE A 3 -6.36 4.82 9.20
N LEU A 4 -5.17 5.38 9.43
CA LEU A 4 -4.98 6.79 9.81
C LEU A 4 -5.12 7.72 8.60
N ALA A 5 -4.65 7.29 7.44
CA ALA A 5 -4.63 8.10 6.24
C ALA A 5 -4.58 7.25 4.97
N ARG A 6 -4.91 7.89 3.85
CA ARG A 6 -4.82 7.35 2.50
C ARG A 6 -4.14 8.38 1.60
N PHE A 7 -3.16 7.95 0.81
CA PHE A 7 -2.38 8.82 -0.06
C PHE A 7 -2.40 8.30 -1.50
N GLN A 8 -2.55 9.22 -2.44
CA GLN A 8 -2.42 8.97 -3.88
C GLN A 8 -1.04 9.44 -4.31
N ILE A 9 -0.15 8.51 -4.61
CA ILE A 9 1.21 8.81 -5.03
C ILE A 9 1.27 8.59 -6.55
N VAL A 10 0.89 9.64 -7.29
CA VAL A 10 0.80 9.61 -8.75
C VAL A 10 2.08 10.07 -9.46
N ASN A 11 3.02 10.67 -8.73
CA ASN A 11 4.29 11.17 -9.26
C ASN A 11 5.41 10.12 -9.22
N VAL A 12 5.07 8.85 -9.05
CA VAL A 12 5.98 7.71 -9.11
C VAL A 12 5.47 6.71 -10.13
N ARG A 13 6.37 5.89 -10.69
CA ARG A 13 6.01 4.84 -11.65
C ARG A 13 6.37 3.48 -11.05
N PRO A 14 5.41 2.55 -10.91
CA PRO A 14 3.95 2.70 -11.12
C PRO A 14 3.26 3.62 -10.10
N PRO A 15 2.08 4.22 -10.40
CA PRO A 15 1.31 4.99 -9.42
C PRO A 15 0.85 4.09 -8.25
N VAL A 16 0.79 4.67 -7.05
CA VAL A 16 0.51 3.92 -5.81
C VAL A 16 -0.65 4.54 -5.05
N LYS A 17 -1.59 3.71 -4.59
CA LYS A 17 -2.53 4.06 -3.52
C LYS A 17 -2.01 3.48 -2.21
N LEU A 18 -1.59 4.36 -1.30
CA LEU A 18 -0.96 4.01 -0.04
C LEU A 18 -1.96 4.18 1.10
N TYR A 19 -2.14 3.14 1.89
CA TYR A 19 -2.91 3.12 3.13
C TYR A 19 -1.96 3.14 4.32
N ILE A 20 -2.18 4.01 5.30
CA ILE A 20 -1.42 4.00 6.56
C ILE A 20 -2.28 3.39 7.65
N HIS A 21 -1.88 2.23 8.14
CA HIS A 21 -2.59 1.52 9.19
C HIS A 21 -2.30 2.14 10.57
N SER A 22 -3.23 2.06 11.52
CA SER A 22 -3.01 2.59 12.88
C SER A 22 -2.11 1.70 13.75
N ALA A 23 -2.08 0.39 13.51
CA ALA A 23 -1.30 -0.56 14.30
C ALA A 23 0.20 -0.28 14.25
N GLY A 24 0.78 0.00 15.42
CA GLY A 24 2.22 0.12 15.66
C GLY A 24 2.89 1.35 15.05
N ILE A 25 2.21 2.09 14.17
CA ILE A 25 2.83 3.19 13.39
C ILE A 25 3.33 4.30 14.31
N ALA A 26 2.51 4.76 15.26
CA ALA A 26 2.91 5.84 16.15
C ALA A 26 4.19 5.49 16.93
N GLN A 27 4.31 4.25 17.43
CA GLN A 27 5.51 3.77 18.10
C GLN A 27 6.69 3.62 17.14
N ALA A 28 6.50 3.01 15.97
CA ALA A 28 7.55 2.77 14.99
C ALA A 28 8.18 4.05 14.42
N PHE A 29 7.43 5.15 14.42
CA PHE A 29 7.87 6.46 13.95
C PHE A 29 8.08 7.49 15.07
N SER A 30 7.92 7.10 16.35
CA SER A 30 8.02 8.01 17.49
C SER A 30 7.14 9.26 17.35
N ALA A 31 5.95 9.08 16.77
CA ALA A 31 5.01 10.18 16.52
C ALA A 31 4.21 10.51 17.78
N THR A 32 3.88 11.79 17.95
CA THR A 32 3.10 12.31 19.09
C THR A 32 1.62 12.49 18.77
N SER A 33 1.22 12.32 17.50
CA SER A 33 -0.18 12.39 17.05
C SER A 33 -0.43 11.45 15.86
N PRO A 34 -1.70 11.06 15.61
CA PRO A 34 -2.07 10.25 14.44
C PRO A 34 -1.68 10.89 13.10
N ASP A 35 -1.89 12.19 12.93
CA ASP A 35 -1.58 12.90 11.69
C ASP A 35 -0.07 12.92 11.42
N GLN A 36 0.73 13.22 12.45
CA GLN A 36 2.19 13.15 12.34
C GLN A 36 2.66 11.72 12.02
N ALA A 37 2.02 10.71 12.60
CA ALA A 37 2.34 9.31 12.34
C ALA A 37 2.07 8.94 10.87
N ALA A 38 0.97 9.44 10.29
CA ALA A 38 0.63 9.25 8.89
C ALA A 38 1.62 9.95 7.94
N ASP A 39 1.98 11.21 8.22
CA ASP A 39 2.95 11.94 7.41
C ASP A 39 4.35 11.30 7.45
N LEU A 40 4.84 10.93 8.63
CA LEU A 40 6.14 10.25 8.77
C LEU A 40 6.17 8.90 8.06
N ALA A 41 5.06 8.16 8.08
CA ALA A 41 4.94 6.89 7.36
C ALA A 41 4.92 7.09 5.84
N ARG A 42 4.20 8.11 5.33
CA ARG A 42 4.23 8.48 3.91
C ARG A 42 5.64 8.86 3.47
N ASP A 43 6.31 9.71 4.25
CA ASP A 43 7.65 10.19 3.91
C ASP A 43 8.68 9.05 3.95
N TYR A 44 8.52 8.11 4.87
CA TYR A 44 9.27 6.85 4.86
C TYR A 44 9.03 6.08 3.57
N PHE A 45 7.76 5.85 3.18
CA PHE A 45 7.46 5.14 1.93
C PHE A 45 8.11 5.81 0.73
N LEU A 46 7.98 7.14 0.60
CA LEU A 46 8.56 7.90 -0.52
C LEU A 46 10.09 7.87 -0.55
N ARG A 47 10.74 7.81 0.61
CA ARG A 47 12.20 7.68 0.70
C ARG A 47 12.68 6.28 0.31
N GLU A 48 11.96 5.24 0.71
CA GLU A 48 12.35 3.85 0.42
C GLU A 48 11.94 3.42 -1.00
N TRP A 49 10.86 3.99 -1.56
CA TRP A 49 10.28 3.61 -2.85
C TRP A 49 11.28 3.54 -4.03
N PRO A 50 12.19 4.52 -4.22
CA PRO A 50 13.13 4.51 -5.34
C PRO A 50 14.04 3.28 -5.39
N TYR A 51 14.34 2.66 -4.24
CA TYR A 51 15.17 1.44 -4.19
C TYR A 51 14.44 0.20 -4.72
N HIS A 52 13.12 0.27 -4.88
CA HIS A 52 12.28 -0.81 -5.41
C HIS A 52 11.78 -0.52 -6.83
N GLN A 53 12.21 0.59 -7.45
CA GLN A 53 11.65 1.02 -8.73
C GLN A 53 11.89 -0.01 -9.84
N ARG A 54 13.11 -0.53 -9.99
CA ARG A 54 13.44 -1.53 -11.03
C ARG A 54 12.58 -2.80 -10.91
N ASP A 55 12.33 -3.24 -9.69
CA ASP A 55 11.52 -4.43 -9.41
C ASP A 55 10.03 -4.22 -9.71
N THR A 56 9.61 -2.96 -9.84
CA THR A 56 8.20 -2.57 -9.94
C THR A 56 7.83 -1.99 -11.31
N GLU A 57 8.79 -1.86 -12.23
CA GLU A 57 8.59 -1.33 -13.59
C GLU A 57 7.55 -2.11 -14.40
N LYS A 58 7.35 -3.40 -14.10
CA LYS A 58 6.39 -4.26 -14.79
C LYS A 58 4.93 -4.00 -14.39
N TYR A 59 4.68 -3.31 -13.29
CA TYR A 59 3.33 -3.08 -12.78
C TYR A 59 2.70 -1.85 -13.43
N ASP A 60 1.39 -1.93 -13.65
CA ASP A 60 0.57 -0.83 -14.15
C ASP A 60 0.17 0.11 -12.99
N PHE A 61 -0.12 -0.45 -11.80
CA PHE A 61 -0.37 0.29 -10.57
C PHE A 61 -0.13 -0.58 -9.33
N LEU A 62 -0.03 0.05 -8.16
CA LEU A 62 0.13 -0.64 -6.88
C LEU A 62 -0.91 -0.21 -5.85
N LEU A 63 -1.31 -1.16 -5.04
CA LEU A 63 -1.89 -0.91 -3.73
C LEU A 63 -0.83 -1.23 -2.68
N ALA A 64 -0.63 -0.31 -1.74
CA ALA A 64 0.32 -0.47 -0.66
C ALA A 64 -0.34 -0.16 0.68
N ALA A 65 -0.01 -0.92 1.72
CA ALA A 65 -0.44 -0.65 3.08
C ALA A 65 0.76 -0.67 4.01
N LEU A 66 0.98 0.41 4.75
CA LEU A 66 2.10 0.55 5.66
C LEU A 66 1.59 0.43 7.10
N TRP A 67 2.17 -0.51 7.83
CA TRP A 67 1.84 -0.83 9.22
C TRP A 67 3.14 -1.15 9.98
N ALA A 68 3.04 -1.40 11.29
CA ALA A 68 4.19 -1.85 12.05
C ALA A 68 3.83 -2.97 13.03
N SER A 69 4.78 -3.89 13.22
CA SER A 69 4.65 -5.08 14.06
C SER A 69 5.75 -5.15 15.11
N LEU A 70 5.42 -5.53 16.33
CA LEU A 70 6.38 -5.73 17.41
C LEU A 70 6.91 -7.15 17.32
N GLU A 71 8.16 -7.29 16.88
CA GLU A 71 8.82 -8.57 16.73
C GLU A 71 10.13 -8.58 17.50
N SER A 72 10.33 -9.60 18.35
CA SER A 72 11.56 -9.76 19.13
C SER A 72 11.95 -8.50 19.93
N GLY A 73 10.96 -7.75 20.43
CA GLY A 73 11.17 -6.51 21.21
C GLY A 73 11.47 -5.26 20.38
N ARG A 74 11.41 -5.34 19.05
CA ARG A 74 11.64 -4.22 18.14
C ARG A 74 10.42 -3.96 17.26
N MET A 75 10.12 -2.69 17.03
CA MET A 75 9.11 -2.28 16.05
C MET A 75 9.68 -2.36 14.64
N SER A 76 9.14 -3.26 13.81
CA SER A 76 9.44 -3.35 12.39
C SER A 76 8.36 -2.64 11.57
N LYS A 77 8.80 -1.88 10.57
CA LYS A 77 7.94 -1.19 9.59
C LYS A 77 7.70 -2.14 8.43
N ILE A 78 6.45 -2.39 8.11
CA ILE A 78 6.06 -3.35 7.08
C ILE A 78 5.21 -2.62 6.05
N VAL A 79 5.51 -2.84 4.78
CA VAL A 79 4.70 -2.42 3.65
C VAL A 79 4.18 -3.66 2.96
N ASP A 80 2.87 -3.86 2.99
CA ASP A 80 2.18 -4.83 2.15
C ASP A 80 2.02 -4.24 0.76
N CYS A 81 2.54 -4.92 -0.26
CA CYS A 81 2.52 -4.45 -1.64
C CYS A 81 1.76 -5.43 -2.53
N PHE A 82 0.81 -4.89 -3.29
CA PHE A 82 0.02 -5.63 -4.27
C PHE A 82 0.22 -4.95 -5.62
N GLY A 83 0.95 -5.62 -6.50
CA GLY A 83 1.29 -5.09 -7.82
C GLY A 83 0.48 -5.72 -8.93
N PHE A 84 -0.27 -4.88 -9.63
CA PHE A 84 -1.16 -5.28 -10.71
C PHE A 84 -0.46 -5.04 -12.05
N TYR A 85 -0.53 -6.01 -12.96
CA TYR A 85 0.13 -5.93 -14.27
C TYR A 85 -0.65 -6.66 -15.38
N ASP A 86 -0.27 -6.35 -16.63
CA ASP A 86 -0.89 -6.87 -17.86
C ASP A 86 -2.37 -6.47 -17.98
N ILE A 87 -2.68 -5.21 -17.67
CA ILE A 87 -4.05 -4.68 -17.74
C ILE A 87 -4.43 -4.37 -19.19
N ARG A 88 -5.24 -5.25 -19.80
CA ARG A 88 -5.75 -5.07 -21.17
C ARG A 88 -7.19 -4.53 -21.24
N ASP A 89 -8.05 -4.97 -20.32
CA ASP A 89 -9.42 -4.48 -20.15
C ASP A 89 -9.56 -3.86 -18.75
N TRP A 90 -9.63 -2.52 -18.70
CA TRP A 90 -9.69 -1.79 -17.43
C TRP A 90 -10.92 -2.13 -16.58
N ARG A 91 -12.07 -2.46 -17.17
CA ARG A 91 -13.30 -2.64 -16.38
C ARG A 91 -13.55 -4.10 -16.06
N ASN A 92 -13.47 -4.95 -17.07
CA ASN A 92 -13.90 -6.35 -16.97
C ASN A 92 -12.74 -7.34 -16.88
N GLY A 93 -11.49 -6.89 -17.04
CA GLY A 93 -10.34 -7.76 -16.98
C GLY A 93 -10.12 -8.40 -15.60
N ASN A 94 -9.48 -9.57 -15.62
CA ASN A 94 -8.92 -10.22 -14.45
C ASN A 94 -7.40 -10.05 -14.49
N TYR A 95 -6.84 -9.35 -13.51
CA TYR A 95 -5.43 -8.93 -13.56
C TYR A 95 -4.55 -9.91 -12.83
N ASN A 96 -3.31 -10.00 -13.29
CA ASN A 96 -2.30 -10.65 -12.50
C ASN A 96 -1.91 -9.74 -11.33
N VAL A 97 -1.74 -10.34 -10.16
CA VAL A 97 -1.35 -9.65 -8.94
C VAL A 97 -0.16 -10.38 -8.33
N ASP A 98 0.94 -9.67 -8.18
CA ASP A 98 2.02 -10.10 -7.30
C ASP A 98 1.81 -9.51 -5.91
N ILE A 99 2.08 -10.31 -4.89
CA ILE A 99 2.02 -9.90 -3.49
C ILE A 99 3.40 -10.05 -2.87
N TRP A 100 3.89 -9.02 -2.22
CA TRP A 100 5.15 -9.06 -1.48
C TRP A 100 5.14 -8.08 -0.31
N ASN A 101 6.11 -8.24 0.59
CA ASN A 101 6.32 -7.31 1.68
C ASN A 101 7.68 -6.60 1.57
N ILE A 102 7.72 -5.36 2.04
CA ILE A 102 8.95 -4.65 2.36
C ILE A 102 8.99 -4.49 3.88
N LYS A 103 10.03 -5.00 4.53
CA LYS A 103 10.22 -4.92 5.98
C LYS A 103 11.49 -4.15 6.28
N ASP A 104 11.36 -3.06 7.02
CA ASP A 104 12.46 -2.14 7.36
C ASP A 104 13.30 -1.74 6.13
N GLY A 105 12.64 -1.52 4.98
CA GLY A 105 13.26 -1.11 3.71
C GLY A 105 13.77 -2.27 2.84
N LEU A 106 13.69 -3.51 3.34
CA LEU A 106 14.17 -4.69 2.62
C LEU A 106 13.01 -5.54 2.12
N ARG A 107 13.08 -5.97 0.86
CA ARG A 107 12.08 -6.88 0.29
C ARG A 107 12.19 -8.25 0.97
N VAL A 108 11.06 -8.77 1.45
CA VAL A 108 10.96 -10.10 2.03
C VAL A 108 10.70 -11.11 0.91
N ILE A 109 11.60 -12.09 0.75
CA ILE A 109 11.60 -13.04 -0.38
C ILE A 109 10.90 -14.38 -0.04
N ASN A 110 10.58 -14.61 1.24
CA ASN A 110 10.08 -15.93 1.69
C ASN A 110 8.55 -16.06 1.58
N HIS A 111 8.07 -17.31 1.41
CA HIS A 111 6.66 -17.74 1.32
C HIS A 111 5.76 -17.39 2.53
N ALA A 112 6.28 -16.68 3.54
CA ALA A 112 5.58 -16.27 4.74
C ALA A 112 5.23 -14.77 4.74
N ALA A 113 5.15 -14.14 3.55
CA ALA A 113 4.62 -12.79 3.42
C ALA A 113 3.14 -12.80 3.85
N SER A 114 2.88 -12.35 5.08
CA SER A 114 1.55 -12.18 5.64
C SER A 114 1.15 -10.71 5.52
N ALA A 115 0.13 -10.43 4.71
CA ALA A 115 -0.52 -9.13 4.76
C ALA A 115 -1.38 -9.02 6.04
N CYS A 116 -1.52 -7.80 6.56
CA CYS A 116 -2.50 -7.55 7.62
C CYS A 116 -3.92 -7.85 7.12
N GLU A 117 -4.80 -8.40 7.96
CA GLU A 117 -6.20 -8.70 7.60
C GLU A 117 -6.91 -7.44 7.05
N ASP A 118 -6.68 -6.30 7.68
CA ASP A 118 -7.25 -5.02 7.26
C ASP A 118 -6.73 -4.56 5.90
N THR A 119 -5.49 -4.89 5.53
CA THR A 119 -4.97 -4.68 4.17
C THR A 119 -5.80 -5.47 3.17
N MET A 120 -6.10 -6.74 3.47
CA MET A 120 -6.90 -7.60 2.58
C MET A 120 -8.31 -7.06 2.38
N ILE A 121 -8.93 -6.58 3.45
CA ILE A 121 -10.27 -5.96 3.41
C ILE A 121 -10.23 -4.69 2.55
N ALA A 122 -9.29 -3.77 2.83
CA ALA A 122 -9.14 -2.53 2.08
C ALA A 122 -8.91 -2.78 0.59
N PHE A 123 -8.09 -3.77 0.23
CA PHE A 123 -7.76 -4.04 -1.16
C PHE A 123 -8.88 -4.78 -1.89
N GLY A 124 -9.69 -5.57 -1.18
CA GLY A 124 -10.96 -6.09 -1.71
C GLY A 124 -11.94 -4.98 -2.10
N LEU A 125 -12.02 -3.93 -1.29
CA LEU A 125 -12.83 -2.75 -1.56
C LEU A 125 -12.28 -1.93 -2.75
N GLU A 126 -10.96 -1.75 -2.82
CA GLU A 126 -10.31 -1.12 -3.98
C GLU A 126 -10.57 -1.90 -5.27
N SER A 127 -10.50 -3.23 -5.23
CA SER A 127 -10.81 -4.08 -6.39
C SER A 127 -12.27 -3.92 -6.84
N SER A 128 -13.20 -3.75 -5.89
CA SER A 128 -14.61 -3.46 -6.18
C SER A 128 -14.80 -2.07 -6.78
N TYR A 129 -14.16 -1.05 -6.20
CA TYR A 129 -14.19 0.33 -6.70
C TYR A 129 -13.56 0.45 -8.09
N ARG A 130 -12.46 -0.25 -8.37
CA ARG A 130 -11.86 -0.30 -9.70
C ARG A 130 -12.89 -0.64 -10.78
N ARG A 131 -13.75 -1.63 -10.54
CA ARG A 131 -14.79 -2.09 -11.48
C ARG A 131 -15.87 -1.02 -11.78
N THR A 132 -15.95 0.03 -10.97
CA THR A 132 -16.86 1.16 -11.18
C THR A 132 -16.22 2.33 -11.94
N THR A 133 -14.90 2.31 -12.14
CA THR A 133 -14.15 3.36 -12.84
C THR A 133 -13.90 3.00 -14.31
N ASN A 134 -13.67 3.99 -15.16
CA ASN A 134 -13.46 3.79 -16.60
C ASN A 134 -11.98 3.77 -17.00
N SER A 135 -11.07 4.18 -16.12
CA SER A 135 -9.63 4.18 -16.40
C SER A 135 -8.79 4.08 -15.12
N LEU A 136 -7.51 3.73 -15.29
CA LEU A 136 -6.54 3.75 -14.21
C LEU A 136 -6.42 5.14 -13.57
N ASP A 137 -6.38 6.19 -14.38
CA ASP A 137 -6.24 7.57 -13.92
C ASP A 137 -7.43 8.00 -13.04
N GLU A 138 -8.65 7.61 -13.42
CA GLU A 138 -9.86 7.81 -12.60
C GLU A 138 -9.78 7.04 -11.28
N PHE A 139 -9.29 5.80 -11.31
CA PHE A 139 -9.17 4.95 -10.13
C PHE A 139 -8.15 5.43 -9.11
N VAL A 140 -6.95 5.83 -9.56
CA VAL A 140 -5.89 6.29 -8.63
C VAL A 140 -6.22 7.65 -8.01
N ARG A 141 -7.06 8.46 -8.67
CA ARG A 141 -7.51 9.78 -8.19
C ARG A 141 -8.75 9.73 -7.28
N GLY A 142 -9.42 8.58 -7.18
CA GLY A 142 -10.54 8.40 -6.26
C GLY A 142 -10.26 7.38 -5.15
N TRP A 143 -11.28 7.08 -4.37
CA TRP A 143 -11.25 6.07 -3.31
C TRP A 143 -12.59 5.34 -3.27
N PRO A 144 -12.63 4.06 -2.86
CA PRO A 144 -13.89 3.43 -2.51
C PRO A 144 -14.62 4.28 -1.46
N ASN A 145 -15.94 4.35 -1.59
CA ASN A 145 -16.82 4.81 -0.51
C ASN A 145 -16.78 3.77 0.60
N VAL A 146 -15.77 3.87 1.45
CA VAL A 146 -15.71 3.18 2.73
C VAL A 146 -16.27 4.16 3.73
N GLU A 147 -17.32 3.79 4.47
CA GLU A 147 -17.72 4.54 5.66
C GLU A 147 -16.49 4.63 6.58
N THR A 148 -15.90 5.83 6.68
CA THR A 148 -14.74 6.12 7.53
C THR A 148 -15.17 6.50 8.93
#